data_AF-X1EDZ9-F1
#
_entry.id   AF-X1EDZ9-F1
#
_cell.length_a   1.000
_cell.length_b   1.000
_cell.length_c   1.000
_cell.angle_alpha   90.00
_cell.angle_beta   90.00
_cell.angle_gamma   90.00
#
_symmetry.space_group_name_H-M   'P 1'
#
loop_
_entity.id
_entity.type
_entity.pdbx_description
1 polymer ?
#
loop_
_entity_poly.entity_id
_entity_poly.type
_entity_poly.pdbx_seq_one_letter_code
_entity_poly.pdbx_strand_id
1 'polypeptide(L)'
;MAKKIVAMMNDSELAVADYYLDGDYNYYKHGNMPAFYNSLDCLLVTSETEAHPLVVYEAMACEIPAVVTNVGDVSEFIIDGNNGFILPINASPSEFVRVITKLKNEEFRKQIGGEARKTILKMLTWE
;
A
#
# COMPACT_ATOMS: atom_id res chain seq x y z
N MET A 1 -8.84 -9.70 14.37
CA MET A 1 -7.50 -10.15 13.91
C MET A 1 -6.74 -8.93 13.42
N ALA A 2 -5.45 -8.82 13.75
CA ALA A 2 -4.68 -7.58 13.63
C ALA A 2 -4.41 -7.20 12.16
N LYS A 3 -4.81 -5.99 11.77
CA LYS A 3 -4.43 -5.38 10.49
C LYS A 3 -2.96 -4.99 10.57
N LYS A 4 -2.08 -5.64 9.80
CA LYS A 4 -0.68 -5.22 9.66
C LYS A 4 -0.60 -4.28 8.46
N ILE A 5 -0.43 -2.99 8.74
CA ILE A 5 -0.05 -1.99 7.75
C ILE A 5 1.47 -1.86 7.85
N VAL A 6 2.18 -2.15 6.76
CA VAL A 6 3.63 -1.92 6.67
C VAL A 6 3.86 -0.81 5.65
N ALA A 7 4.55 0.23 6.12
CA ALA A 7 4.97 1.38 5.34
C ALA A 7 6.48 1.24 5.09
N MET A 8 6.91 1.24 3.82
CA MET A 8 8.33 1.25 3.48
C MET A 8 8.79 2.66 3.15
N MET A 9 9.90 3.10 3.75
CA MET A 9 10.57 4.37 3.49
C MET A 9 11.99 4.10 2.98
N ASN A 10 12.52 4.98 2.12
CA ASN A 10 13.81 4.80 1.43
C ASN A 10 15.06 4.93 2.31
N ASP A 11 14.97 5.26 3.60
CA ASP A 11 16.14 5.29 4.47
C ASP A 11 16.43 3.91 5.06
N SER A 12 17.71 3.53 4.92
CA SER A 12 18.27 2.20 4.99
C SER A 12 18.16 1.56 6.37
N GLU A 13 17.13 0.72 6.58
CA GLU A 13 17.16 -0.53 7.36
C GLU A 13 15.73 -1.06 7.56
N LEU A 14 15.11 -1.57 6.51
CA LEU A 14 13.97 -2.48 6.67
C LEU A 14 14.17 -3.67 5.75
N ALA A 15 15.04 -4.58 6.20
CA ALA A 15 14.88 -5.97 5.86
C ALA A 15 13.49 -6.39 6.35
N VAL A 16 12.78 -7.21 5.57
CA VAL A 16 11.63 -7.99 6.03
C VAL A 16 12.17 -9.05 7.00
N ALA A 17 12.72 -8.59 8.12
CA ALA A 17 13.36 -9.38 9.15
C ALA A 17 12.47 -9.25 10.38
N ASP A 18 11.83 -10.38 10.66
CA ASP A 18 11.17 -10.70 11.92
C ASP A 18 9.71 -10.23 12.08
N TYR A 19 8.85 -11.24 12.25
CA TYR A 19 7.39 -11.19 12.19
C TYR A 19 6.70 -10.43 13.34
N TYR A 20 7.44 -9.66 14.12
CA TYR A 20 6.95 -8.89 15.25
C TYR A 20 7.48 -7.45 15.15
N LEU A 21 6.56 -6.50 15.29
CA LEU A 21 6.84 -5.07 15.28
C LEU A 21 7.70 -4.70 16.51
N ASP A 22 9.01 -4.85 16.42
CA ASP A 22 9.98 -4.17 17.29
C ASP A 22 10.37 -2.82 16.65
N GLY A 23 9.36 -2.01 16.31
CA GLY A 23 9.54 -0.72 15.64
C GLY A 23 9.11 0.45 16.52
N ASP A 24 9.83 1.57 16.42
CA ASP A 24 9.44 2.85 16.99
C ASP A 24 8.00 3.23 16.56
N TYR A 25 7.08 3.24 17.52
CA TYR A 25 5.71 3.66 17.30
C TYR A 25 5.63 5.18 17.16
N ASN A 26 5.43 5.65 15.92
CA ASN A 26 5.20 7.07 15.65
C ASN A 26 3.69 7.35 15.53
N TYR A 27 3.20 8.29 16.34
CA TYR A 27 1.83 8.78 16.25
C TYR A 27 1.75 9.96 15.27
N TYR A 28 0.92 9.81 14.23
CA TYR A 28 0.63 10.87 13.28
C TYR A 28 -0.77 11.44 13.52
N LYS A 29 -0.87 12.76 13.64
CA LYS A 29 -2.17 13.45 13.66
C LYS A 29 -2.85 13.28 12.29
N HIS A 30 -4.17 13.18 12.27
CA HIS A 30 -4.95 13.03 11.03
C HIS A 30 -4.56 14.05 9.93
N GLY A 31 -4.40 15.32 10.27
CA GLY A 31 -3.98 16.37 9.32
C GLY A 31 -2.60 16.16 8.70
N ASN A 32 -1.76 15.30 9.28
CA ASN A 32 -0.42 14.97 8.78
C ASN A 32 -0.41 13.69 7.93
N MET A 33 -1.53 12.98 7.82
CA MET A 33 -1.60 11.74 7.04
C MET A 33 -1.21 11.91 5.56
N PRO A 34 -1.59 13.00 4.85
CA PRO A 34 -1.10 13.21 3.48
C PRO A 34 0.43 13.26 3.41
N ALA A 35 1.09 13.95 4.35
CA ALA A 35 2.56 14.01 4.39
C ALA A 35 3.17 12.64 4.73
N PHE A 36 2.52 11.88 5.61
CA PHE A 36 2.91 10.50 5.91
C PHE A 36 2.85 9.62 4.66
N TYR A 37 1.73 9.59 3.92
CA TYR A 37 1.62 8.81 2.69
C TYR A 37 2.65 9.23 1.65
N ASN A 38 2.83 10.53 1.41
CA ASN A 38 3.82 11.03 0.45
C ASN A 38 5.28 10.71 0.84
N SER A 39 5.54 10.27 2.07
CA SER A 39 6.86 9.81 2.51
C SER A 39 7.11 8.32 2.25
N LEU A 40 6.11 7.59 1.77
CA LEU A 40 6.19 6.14 1.51
C LEU A 40 6.65 5.84 0.09
N ASP A 41 7.32 4.71 -0.09
CA ASP A 41 7.53 4.12 -1.42
C ASP A 41 6.33 3.27 -1.86
N CYS A 42 5.71 2.56 -0.92
CA CYS A 42 4.51 1.76 -1.15
C CYS A 42 3.77 1.51 0.16
N LEU A 43 2.47 1.25 0.05
CA LEU A 43 1.63 0.78 1.15
C LEU A 43 1.43 -0.73 1.04
N LEU A 44 1.69 -1.48 2.10
CA LEU A 44 1.37 -2.91 2.20
C LEU A 44 0.20 -3.13 3.18
N VAL A 45 -0.86 -3.79 2.72
CA VAL A 45 -2.02 -4.18 3.55
C VAL A 45 -2.29 -5.67 3.39
N THR A 46 -1.97 -6.46 4.42
CA THR A 46 -2.10 -7.94 4.39
C THR A 46 -3.28 -8.43 5.24
N SER A 47 -4.40 -7.72 5.22
CA SER A 47 -5.59 -8.07 6.01
C SER A 47 -6.24 -9.36 5.50
N GLU A 48 -6.77 -10.18 6.41
CA GLU A 48 -7.58 -11.35 6.05
C GLU A 48 -9.04 -10.99 5.72
N THR A 49 -9.51 -9.85 6.22
CA THR A 49 -10.87 -9.35 5.99
C THR A 49 -10.85 -7.83 5.94
N GLU A 50 -11.55 -7.28 4.96
CA GLU A 50 -11.83 -5.85 4.83
C GLU A 50 -13.25 -5.68 4.29
N ALA A 51 -13.83 -4.51 4.50
CA ALA A 51 -15.03 -4.08 3.79
C ALA A 51 -14.62 -3.09 2.71
N HIS A 52 -14.18 -1.91 3.14
CA HIS A 52 -13.77 -0.79 2.30
C HIS A 52 -12.48 -0.17 2.88
N PRO A 53 -11.29 -0.63 2.48
CA PRO A 53 -10.04 -0.24 3.12
C PRO A 53 -9.59 1.16 2.68
N LEU A 54 -10.13 2.19 3.35
CA LEU A 54 -9.86 3.61 3.07
C LEU A 54 -8.36 3.93 2.99
N VAL A 55 -7.52 3.30 3.81
CA VAL A 55 -6.06 3.52 3.80
C VAL A 55 -5.42 3.19 2.45
N VAL A 56 -5.99 2.24 1.70
CA VAL A 56 -5.54 1.90 0.33
C VAL A 56 -5.89 3.06 -0.60
N TYR A 57 -7.11 3.59 -0.49
CA TYR A 57 -7.59 4.68 -1.34
C TYR A 57 -6.90 6.01 -1.03
N GLU A 58 -6.58 6.27 0.23
CA GLU A 58 -5.76 7.40 0.67
C GLU A 58 -4.34 7.32 0.09
N ALA A 59 -3.72 6.14 0.08
CA ALA A 59 -2.43 5.91 -0.58
C ALA A 59 -2.52 6.11 -2.09
N MET A 60 -3.53 5.54 -2.75
CA MET A 60 -3.77 5.77 -4.18
C MET A 60 -3.93 7.26 -4.50
N ALA A 61 -4.66 8.01 -3.66
CA ALA A 61 -4.85 9.45 -3.82
C ALA A 61 -3.53 10.23 -3.64
N CYS A 62 -2.57 9.68 -2.91
CA CYS A 62 -1.23 10.25 -2.72
C CYS A 62 -0.19 9.71 -3.72
N GLU A 63 -0.62 9.06 -4.82
CA GLU A 63 0.28 8.46 -5.82
C GLU A 63 1.19 7.36 -5.26
N ILE A 64 0.75 6.69 -4.19
CA ILE A 64 1.51 5.62 -3.55
C ILE A 64 0.96 4.27 -4.01
N PRO A 65 1.78 3.41 -4.65
CA PRO A 65 1.38 2.05 -4.99
C PRO A 65 0.97 1.26 -3.75
N ALA A 66 -0.18 0.59 -3.84
CA ALA A 66 -0.66 -0.32 -2.82
C ALA A 66 -0.40 -1.78 -3.22
N VAL A 67 0.12 -2.58 -2.29
CA VAL A 67 0.24 -4.04 -2.38
C VAL A 67 -0.72 -4.62 -1.34
N VAL A 68 -1.75 -5.31 -1.79
CA VAL A 68 -2.86 -5.72 -0.92
C VAL A 68 -3.21 -7.18 -1.07
N THR A 69 -3.83 -7.77 -0.06
CA THR A 69 -4.54 -9.05 -0.19
C THR A 69 -5.89 -8.85 -0.87
N ASN A 70 -6.36 -9.86 -1.62
CA ASN A 70 -7.64 -9.82 -2.32
C ASN A 70 -8.83 -10.01 -1.37
N VAL A 71 -9.18 -8.96 -0.62
CA VAL A 71 -10.26 -8.96 0.39
C VAL A 71 -11.06 -7.65 0.34
N GLY A 72 -12.32 -7.69 0.77
CA GLY A 72 -13.21 -6.54 0.67
C GLY A 72 -13.48 -6.17 -0.79
N ASP A 73 -13.46 -4.88 -1.09
CA ASP A 73 -13.72 -4.34 -2.42
C ASP A 73 -12.47 -3.81 -3.15
N VAL A 74 -11.26 -4.13 -2.68
CA VAL A 74 -10.01 -3.64 -3.31
C VAL A 74 -9.90 -3.99 -4.79
N SER A 75 -10.45 -5.13 -5.23
CA SER A 75 -10.45 -5.54 -6.63
C SER A 75 -11.35 -4.70 -7.54
N GLU A 76 -12.25 -3.90 -6.96
CA GLU A 76 -13.06 -2.94 -7.72
C GLU A 76 -12.25 -1.70 -8.10
N PHE A 77 -11.24 -1.35 -7.31
CA PHE A 77 -10.42 -0.13 -7.47
C PHE A 77 -9.00 -0.42 -7.99
N ILE A 78 -8.46 -1.60 -7.69
CA ILE A 78 -7.10 -2.00 -8.11
C ILE A 78 -7.17 -3.03 -9.23
N ILE A 79 -6.48 -2.72 -10.33
CA ILE A 79 -6.14 -3.60 -11.43
C ILE A 79 -4.70 -4.06 -11.21
N ASP A 80 -4.53 -5.35 -10.91
CA ASP A 80 -3.22 -5.94 -10.58
C ASP A 80 -2.15 -5.64 -11.64
N GLY A 81 -1.03 -5.09 -11.19
CA GLY A 81 0.11 -4.71 -12.01
C GLY A 81 -0.04 -3.40 -12.81
N ASN A 82 -1.21 -2.76 -12.78
CA ASN A 82 -1.47 -1.50 -13.50
C ASN A 82 -1.48 -0.29 -12.57
N ASN A 83 -2.28 -0.34 -11.50
CA ASN A 83 -2.47 0.79 -10.57
C ASN A 83 -2.30 0.36 -9.09
N GLY A 84 -1.72 -0.82 -8.87
CA GLY A 84 -1.49 -1.47 -7.59
C GLY A 84 -1.22 -2.95 -7.79
N PHE A 85 -1.14 -3.71 -6.70
CA PHE A 85 -0.91 -5.15 -6.74
C PHE A 85 -1.86 -5.88 -5.81
N ILE A 86 -2.47 -6.95 -6.29
CA ILE A 86 -3.37 -7.80 -5.51
C ILE A 86 -2.78 -9.20 -5.41
N LEU A 87 -2.57 -9.65 -4.17
CA LEU A 87 -2.10 -11.00 -3.88
C LEU A 87 -3.23 -11.84 -3.25
N PRO A 88 -3.20 -13.17 -3.41
CA PRO A 88 -4.08 -14.07 -2.66
C PRO A 88 -3.95 -13.87 -1.14
N ILE A 89 -5.03 -14.12 -0.41
CA ILE A 89 -5.05 -14.01 1.07
C ILE A 89 -3.99 -14.90 1.75
N ASN A 90 -3.67 -16.04 1.14
CA ASN A 90 -2.67 -17.00 1.61
C ASN A 90 -1.29 -16.80 0.97
N ALA A 91 -1.04 -15.64 0.33
CA ALA A 91 0.24 -15.33 -0.26
C ALA A 91 1.35 -15.37 0.80
N SER A 92 2.46 -15.97 0.43
CA SER A 92 3.63 -16.10 1.27
C SER A 92 4.41 -14.77 1.35
N PRO A 93 5.21 -14.54 2.41
CA PRO A 93 6.06 -13.36 2.51
C PRO A 93 6.97 -13.15 1.29
N SER A 94 7.48 -14.22 0.67
CA SER A 94 8.34 -14.13 -0.50
C SER A 94 7.62 -13.56 -1.73
N GLU A 95 6.30 -13.76 -1.85
CA GLU A 95 5.49 -13.18 -2.92
C GLU A 95 5.31 -11.68 -2.73
N PHE A 96 5.09 -11.22 -1.50
CA PHE A 96 5.08 -9.79 -1.17
C PHE A 96 6.44 -9.15 -1.45
N VAL A 97 7.53 -9.77 -0.99
CA VAL A 97 8.90 -9.31 -1.23
C VAL A 97 9.18 -9.18 -2.74
N ARG A 98 8.73 -10.14 -3.55
CA ARG A 98 8.89 -10.11 -5.01
C ARG A 98 8.22 -8.88 -5.63
N VAL A 99 7.01 -8.54 -5.21
CA VAL A 99 6.27 -7.37 -5.72
C VAL A 99 6.94 -6.07 -5.25
N ILE A 100 7.24 -5.96 -3.97
CA ILE A 100 7.92 -4.80 -3.37
C ILE A 100 9.27 -4.54 -4.04
N THR A 101 10.01 -5.60 -4.38
CA THR A 101 11.32 -5.46 -5.05
C THR A 101 11.19 -4.80 -6.42
N LYS A 102 10.08 -5.02 -7.15
CA LYS A 102 9.82 -4.32 -8.43
C LYS A 102 9.63 -2.82 -8.22
N LEU A 103 9.00 -2.43 -7.12
CA LEU A 103 8.74 -1.04 -6.74
C LEU A 103 9.99 -0.27 -6.27
N LYS A 104 11.16 -0.94 -6.18
CA LYS A 104 12.45 -0.25 -6.03
C LYS A 104 12.85 0.54 -7.28
N ASN A 105 12.33 0.17 -8.45
CA ASN A 105 12.49 0.98 -9.65
C ASN A 105 11.59 2.21 -9.53
N GLU A 106 12.20 3.38 -9.42
CA GLU A 106 11.48 4.65 -9.19
C GLU A 106 10.53 5.01 -10.33
N GLU A 107 10.95 4.83 -11.58
CA GLU A 107 10.12 5.12 -12.76
C GLU A 107 8.86 4.26 -12.75
N PHE A 108 9.02 2.95 -12.54
CA PHE A 108 7.91 2.00 -12.45
C PHE A 108 7.01 2.30 -11.25
N ARG A 109 7.59 2.61 -10.08
CA ARG A 109 6.84 3.00 -8.88
C ARG A 109 5.97 4.24 -9.13
N LYS A 110 6.54 5.29 -9.74
CA LYS A 110 5.83 6.53 -10.10
C LYS A 110 4.74 6.27 -11.13
N GLN A 111 4.99 5.39 -12.10
CA GLN A 111 3.98 4.99 -13.08
C GLN A 111 2.76 4.35 -12.40
N ILE A 112 2.98 3.31 -11.57
CA ILE A 112 1.90 2.62 -10.85
C ILE A 112 1.14 3.59 -9.95
N GLY A 113 1.86 4.45 -9.21
CA GLY A 113 1.27 5.46 -8.34
C GLY A 113 0.40 6.49 -9.09
N GLY A 114 0.87 6.96 -10.25
CA GLY A 114 0.11 7.87 -11.10
C GLY A 114 -1.19 7.24 -11.62
N GLU A 115 -1.15 5.98 -12.06
CA GLU A 115 -2.36 5.25 -12.45
C GLU A 115 -3.31 5.02 -11.26
N ALA A 116 -2.77 4.75 -10.07
CA ALA A 116 -3.55 4.62 -8.83
C ALA A 116 -4.36 5.89 -8.55
N ARG A 117 -3.70 7.05 -8.63
CA ARG A 117 -4.36 8.35 -8.42
C ARG A 117 -5.44 8.62 -9.46
N LYS A 118 -5.16 8.35 -10.74
CA LYS A 118 -6.15 8.51 -11.82
C LYS A 118 -7.40 7.68 -11.58
N THR A 119 -7.23 6.42 -11.15
CA THR A 119 -8.38 5.55 -10.86
C THR A 119 -9.20 6.08 -9.69
N ILE A 120 -8.55 6.40 -8.56
CA ILE A 120 -9.31 6.77 -7.35
C ILE A 120 -10.03 8.12 -7.49
N LEU A 121 -9.41 9.11 -8.15
CA LEU A 121 -10.05 10.39 -8.42
C LEU A 121 -11.23 10.28 -9.39
N LYS A 122 -11.33 9.20 -10.16
CA LYS A 122 -12.47 8.94 -11.04
C LYS A 122 -13.58 8.17 -10.34
N MET A 123 -13.23 7.29 -9.41
CA MET A 123 -14.16 6.31 -8.83
C MET A 123 -14.65 6.68 -7.43
N LEU A 124 -13.88 7.45 -6.66
CA LEU A 124 -14.15 7.72 -5.25
C LEU A 124 -13.79 9.16 -4.88
N THR A 125 -14.73 10.07 -5.14
CA THR A 125 -14.67 11.48 -4.75
C THR A 125 -15.88 11.86 -3.90
N TRP A 126 -15.77 12.98 -3.18
CA TRP A 126 -16.87 13.54 -2.38
C TRP A 126 -17.74 14.54 -3.15
N GLU A 127 -17.42 14.76 -4.42
CA GLU A 127 -18.17 15.60 -5.37
C GLU A 127 -19.22 14.78 -6.14
#